data_AF-A0AAD6Z143-F1
#
_entry.id   AF-A0AAD6Z143-F1
#
_cell.length_a   1.000
_cell.length_b   1.000
_cell.length_c   1.000
_cell.angle_alpha   90.00
_cell.angle_beta   90.00
_cell.angle_gamma   90.00
#
_symmetry.space_group_name_H-M   'P 1'
#
loop_
_entity.id
_entity.type
_entity.pdbx_description
1 polymer ?
#
loop_
_entity_poly.entity_id
_entity_poly.type
_entity_poly.pdbx_seq_one_letter_code
_entity_poly.pdbx_strand_id
1 'polypeptide(L)' 'RLKLGEIVTTFLTIGFNVETVEYKNVSFTAWDLGGQVSTHQLWNHYFQNIQGVIFVVDSNDRERV' A
#
# COMPACT_ATOMS: atom_id res chain seq x y z
N ARG A 1 -0.14 -9.98 -3.16
CA ARG A 1 0.34 -9.56 -1.82
C ARG A 1 1.70 -10.18 -1.60
N LEU A 2 2.67 -9.37 -1.16
CA LEU A 2 4.10 -9.63 -1.41
C LEU A 2 4.71 -10.74 -0.54
N LYS A 3 4.07 -11.13 0.56
CA LYS A 3 4.68 -12.04 1.55
C LYS A 3 4.27 -13.51 1.48
N LEU A 4 3.08 -13.83 0.96
CA LEU A 4 2.46 -15.16 1.16
C LEU A 4 2.24 -15.97 -0.12
N GLY A 5 2.36 -15.39 -1.32
CA GLY A 5 2.05 -16.09 -2.58
C GLY A 5 0.59 -16.53 -2.73
N GLU A 6 -0.24 -16.36 -1.70
CA GLU A 6 -1.66 -16.72 -1.66
C GLU A 6 -2.56 -15.50 -1.92
N ILE A 7 -3.68 -15.75 -2.61
CA ILE A 7 -4.74 -14.78 -2.82
C ILE A 7 -5.66 -14.83 -1.60
N VAL A 8 -5.58 -13.81 -0.76
CA VAL A 8 -6.45 -13.66 0.43
C VAL A 8 -7.57 -12.68 0.08
N THR A 9 -8.82 -13.01 0.44
CA THR A 9 -9.96 -12.10 0.34
C THR A 9 -9.70 -10.85 1.19
N THR A 10 -9.80 -9.67 0.59
CA THR A 10 -9.54 -8.39 1.28
C THR A 10 -10.84 -7.63 1.54
N PHE A 11 -10.92 -7.01 2.71
CA PHE A 11 -11.91 -5.98 3.05
C PHE A 11 -11.22 -4.62 3.00
N LEU A 12 -11.99 -3.52 2.90
CA LEU A 12 -11.44 -2.15 2.97
C LEU A 12 -10.49 -2.03 4.17
N THR A 13 -9.26 -1.55 3.92
CA THR A 13 -8.28 -1.36 4.98
C THR A 13 -8.72 -0.22 5.89
N ILE A 14 -9.21 -0.56 7.09
CA ILE A 14 -9.45 0.41 8.16
C ILE A 14 -8.08 0.68 8.81
N GLY A 15 -7.42 1.76 8.40
CA GLY A 15 -6.10 2.15 8.92
C GLY A 15 -4.96 1.82 7.94
N PHE A 16 -3.98 1.03 8.39
CA PHE A 16 -2.77 0.69 7.63
C PHE A 16 -2.34 -0.75 7.86
N ASN A 17 -1.62 -1.34 6.90
CA ASN A 17 -0.93 -2.63 7.04
C ASN A 17 0.57 -2.45 6.79
N VAL A 18 1.42 -3.12 7.56
CA VAL A 18 2.88 -3.05 7.43
C VAL A 18 3.41 -4.42 7.03
N GLU A 19 4.08 -4.48 5.88
CA GLU A 19 4.70 -5.69 5.38
C GLU A 19 6.19 -5.45 5.09
N THR A 20 7.05 -6.14 5.84
CA THR A 20 8.48 -6.27 5.47
C THR A 20 8.67 -7.47 4.54
N VAL A 21 9.29 -7.24 3.39
CA VAL A 21 9.52 -8.21 2.32
C VAL A 21 11.01 -8.21 1.99
N GLU A 22 11.60 -9.41 1.95
CA GLU A 22 12.99 -9.61 1.53
C GLU A 22 13.01 -10.04 0.06
N TYR A 23 13.77 -9.33 -0.77
CA TYR A 23 13.96 -9.69 -2.18
C TYR A 23 15.38 -9.42 -2.64
N LYS A 24 16.05 -10.46 -3.15
CA LYS A 24 17.42 -10.39 -3.73
C LYS A 24 18.41 -9.59 -2.85
N ASN A 25 18.48 -9.93 -1.56
CA ASN A 25 19.34 -9.30 -0.55
C ASN A 25 18.98 -7.84 -0.21
N VAL A 26 17.76 -7.40 -0.53
CA VAL A 26 17.24 -6.09 -0.15
C VAL A 26 15.96 -6.28 0.68
N SER A 27 15.92 -5.60 1.82
CA SER A 27 14.75 -5.56 2.70
C SER A 27 13.91 -4.33 2.39
N PHE A 28 12.62 -4.54 2.12
CA PHE A 28 11.64 -3.50 1.88
C PHE A 28 10.60 -3.52 2.99
N THR A 29 10.39 -2.40 3.68
CA THR A 29 9.23 -2.23 4.57
C THR A 29 8.19 -1.37 3.86
N ALA A 30 7.10 -2.00 3.44
CA ALA A 30 5.98 -1.34 2.77
C ALA A 30 4.84 -1.08 3.75
N TRP A 31 4.22 0.09 3.62
CA TRP A 31 3.03 0.50 4.36
C TRP A 31 1.87 0.61 3.37
N ASP A 32 0.89 -0.27 3.48
CA ASP A 32 -0.35 -0.22 2.71
C ASP A 32 -1.32 0.73 3.42
N LEU A 33 -1.54 1.89 2.80
CA LEU A 33 -2.44 2.92 3.29
C LEU A 33 -3.77 2.80 2.56
N GLY A 34 -4.87 2.79 3.30
CA GLY A 34 -6.21 2.81 2.72
C GLY A 34 -6.41 3.98 1.75
N GLY A 35 -6.95 3.69 0.57
CA GLY A 35 -7.23 4.68 -0.49
C GLY A 35 -8.52 5.48 -0.32
N GLN A 36 -9.28 5.25 0.75
CA GLN A 36 -10.51 6.00 1.01
C GLN A 36 -10.18 7.48 1.27
N VAL A 37 -10.98 8.39 0.72
CA VAL A 37 -10.72 9.85 0.84
C VAL A 37 -10.61 10.29 2.30
N SER A 38 -11.38 9.68 3.21
CA SER A 38 -11.33 9.93 4.65
C SER A 38 -9.97 9.58 5.29
N THR A 39 -9.20 8.66 4.70
CA THR A 39 -7.88 8.24 5.22
C THR A 39 -6.71 9.00 4.57
N HIS A 40 -6.95 9.86 3.58
CA HIS A 40 -5.88 10.65 2.92
C HIS A 40 -5.18 11.61 3.89
N GLN A 41 -5.89 12.12 4.90
CA GLN A 41 -5.28 12.96 5.95
C GLN A 41 -4.18 12.24 6.73
N LEU A 42 -4.26 10.91 6.83
CA LEU A 42 -3.27 10.12 7.53
C LEU A 42 -1.97 9.96 6.72
N TRP A 43 -2.02 10.05 5.40
CA TRP A 43 -0.86 9.81 4.52
C TRP A 43 0.34 10.69 4.86
N ASN A 44 0.10 11.94 5.27
CA ASN A 44 1.15 12.89 5.68
C ASN A 44 2.02 12.37 6.83
N HIS A 45 1.48 11.49 7.69
CA HIS A 45 2.23 10.90 8.81
C HIS A 45 3.17 9.77 8.37
N TYR A 46 2.94 9.19 7.18
CA TYR A 46 3.67 8.02 6.69
C TYR A 46 4.68 8.37 5.60
N PHE A 47 4.68 9.60 5.09
CA PHE A 47 5.66 10.06 4.09
C PHE A 47 7.01 10.47 4.69
N GLN A 48 7.10 10.64 6.01
CA GLN A 48 8.39 10.97 6.62
C GLN A 48 9.37 9.80 6.47
N ASN A 49 10.53 10.08 5.88
CA ASN A 49 11.65 9.14 5.70
C ASN A 49 11.39 7.97 4.72
N ILE A 50 10.34 8.02 3.89
CA ILE A 50 10.19 7.01 2.83
C ILE A 50 11.22 7.23 1.72
N GLN A 51 11.70 6.12 1.14
CA GLN A 51 12.68 6.15 0.05
C GLN A 51 12.02 6.16 -1.34
N GLY A 52 10.75 5.80 -1.42
CA GLY A 52 10.00 5.73 -2.67
C GLY A 52 8.52 5.43 -2.44
N VAL A 53 7.71 5.74 -3.45
CA VAL A 53 6.26 5.53 -3.45
C VAL A 53 5.89 4.55 -4.55
N ILE A 54 5.02 3.59 -4.22
CA ILE A 54 4.34 2.74 -5.19
C ILE A 54 2.90 3.22 -5.28
N PHE A 55 2.52 3.79 -6.41
CA PHE A 55 1.15 4.22 -6.68
C PHE A 55 0.47 3.21 -7.59
N VAL A 56 -0.61 2.59 -7.10
CA VAL A 56 -1.35 1.55 -7.83
C VAL A 56 -2.62 2.16 -8.40
N VAL A 57 -2.80 2.06 -9.71
CA VAL A 57 -3.99 2.55 -10.43
C VAL A 57 -4.74 1.37 -11.01
N ASP A 58 -6.06 1.33 -10.82
CA ASP A 58 -6.92 0.40 -11.53
C ASP A 58 -7.07 0.87 -12.99
N SER A 59 -6.41 0.15 -13.90
CA SER A 59 -6.44 0.45 -15.34
C SER A 59 -7.83 0.31 -15.98
N ASN A 60 -8.76 -0.36 -15.31
CA ASN A 60 -10.12 -0.55 -15.81
C ASN A 60 -11.10 0.52 -15.28
N ASP A 61 -10.73 1.30 -14.25
CA ASP A 61 -11.57 2.36 -13.69
C ASP A 61 -11.38 3.68 -14.47
N ARG A 62 -12.15 3.82 -15.55
CA ARG A 62 -12.10 5.00 -16.42
C ARG A 62 -12.78 6.24 -15.84
N GLU A 63 -13.61 6.10 -14.80
CA GLU A 63 -14.31 7.24 -14.19
C GLU A 63 -13.37 8.09 -13.33
N ARG A 64 -12.22 7.53 -12.93
CA ARG A 64 -11.22 8.17 -12.07
C ARG A 64 -9.99 8.69 -12.83
N VAL A 65 -10.02 8.68 -14.17
CA VAL A 65 -8.95 9.15 -15.07
C VAL A 65 -9.44 10.32 -15.92
#